data_AF-A0A0T5YTA6-F1
#
_entry.id   AF-A0A0T5YTA6-F1
#
_cell.length_a   1.000
_cell.length_b   1.000
_cell.length_c   1.000
_cell.angle_alpha   90.00
_cell.angle_beta   90.00
_cell.angle_gamma   90.00
#
_symmetry.space_group_name_H-M   'P 1'
#
loop_
_entity.id
_entity.type
_entity.pdbx_description
1 polymer ?
#
loop_
_entity_poly.entity_id
_entity_poly.type
_entity_poly.pdbx_seq_one_letter_code
_entity_poly.pdbx_strand_id
1 'polypeptide(L)'
;MLKNKQSSRAFIAFVVTWAFAILTVTGIVLYVVPQGRIAYWIHWSFLGLGKEQWGDLHMVFGGLFIATGIYHLYFNWKPFKKYLADRVKGHLQIKRELVGSLLLSLVIIMMSIYALPPVNWVFDLNDWLKAAWVKSPEMEPPFGHAEEVSLGGISKRMRIDLPVAMQALQKAGIRFEGTQQSLEKIALANNTTPMAVYAVIRPHMERPEKLQLGDLSPEELEAHFAGTGLGRKSLAEVCQEVGVETTVAIQRLAEQGIDTSLQMSLRELAGHHGNSPVGLVKIILKSE
;
A
#
# COMPACT_ATOMS: atom_id res chain seq x y z
N MET A 1 -24.44 -29.89 -27.78
CA MET A 1 -25.73 -29.20 -27.59
C MET A 1 -26.53 -29.89 -26.49
N LEU A 2 -26.62 -29.30 -25.29
CA LEU A 2 -27.40 -29.85 -24.17
C LEU A 2 -28.90 -29.83 -24.54
N LYS A 3 -29.44 -31.00 -24.91
CA LYS A 3 -30.81 -31.16 -25.44
C LYS A 3 -31.90 -31.10 -24.37
N ASN A 4 -31.57 -30.91 -23.10
CA ASN A 4 -32.53 -31.00 -21.99
C ASN A 4 -32.43 -29.80 -21.02
N LYS A 5 -33.54 -29.13 -20.72
CA LYS A 5 -33.57 -27.93 -19.86
C LYS A 5 -33.13 -28.21 -18.40
N GLN A 6 -33.19 -29.46 -17.95
CA GLN A 6 -32.69 -29.83 -16.62
C GLN A 6 -31.16 -29.99 -16.58
N SER A 7 -30.54 -30.48 -17.67
CA SER A 7 -29.08 -30.64 -17.71
C SER A 7 -28.36 -29.29 -17.78
N SER A 8 -28.96 -28.26 -18.42
CA SER A 8 -28.41 -26.90 -18.38
C SER A 8 -28.49 -26.27 -16.99
N ARG A 9 -29.60 -26.45 -16.25
CA ARG A 9 -29.73 -25.94 -14.87
C ARG A 9 -28.71 -26.56 -13.93
N ALA A 10 -28.53 -27.88 -13.99
CA ALA A 10 -27.54 -28.59 -13.18
C ALA A 10 -26.11 -28.13 -13.51
N PHE A 11 -25.78 -28.00 -14.80
CA PHE A 11 -24.47 -27.49 -15.23
C PHE A 11 -24.19 -26.10 -14.64
N ILE A 12 -25.13 -25.16 -14.72
CA ILE A 12 -24.94 -23.80 -14.19
C ILE A 12 -24.83 -23.78 -12.67
N ALA A 13 -25.58 -24.63 -11.96
CA ALA A 13 -25.42 -24.75 -10.52
C ALA A 13 -23.99 -25.19 -10.13
N PHE A 14 -23.42 -26.16 -10.86
CA PHE A 14 -22.02 -26.57 -10.66
C PHE A 14 -21.04 -25.45 -11.02
N VAL A 15 -21.24 -24.74 -12.12
CA VAL A 15 -20.37 -23.61 -12.50
C VAL A 15 -20.39 -22.50 -11.43
N VAL A 16 -21.57 -22.12 -10.94
CA VAL A 16 -21.70 -21.15 -9.84
C VAL A 16 -20.98 -21.63 -8.58
N THR A 17 -21.10 -22.92 -8.24
CA THR A 17 -20.44 -23.51 -7.07
C THR A 17 -18.91 -23.47 -7.19
N TRP A 18 -18.36 -23.89 -8.34
CA TRP A 18 -16.92 -23.84 -8.57
C TRP A 18 -16.39 -22.41 -8.65
N ALA A 19 -17.13 -21.49 -9.29
CA ALA A 19 -16.76 -20.09 -9.34
C ALA A 19 -16.73 -19.46 -7.93
N PHE A 20 -17.70 -19.79 -7.07
CA PHE A 20 -17.70 -19.37 -5.67
C PHE A 20 -16.47 -19.90 -4.89
N ALA A 21 -16.15 -21.18 -5.06
CA ALA A 21 -14.99 -21.79 -4.39
C ALA A 21 -13.67 -21.11 -4.82
N ILE A 22 -13.49 -20.90 -6.14
CA ILE A 22 -12.31 -20.24 -6.69
C ILE A 22 -12.24 -18.77 -6.25
N LEU A 23 -13.36 -18.04 -6.26
CA LEU A 23 -13.44 -16.67 -5.75
C LEU A 23 -13.08 -16.57 -4.27
N THR A 24 -13.46 -17.56 -3.47
CA THR A 24 -13.10 -17.63 -2.05
C THR A 24 -11.59 -17.80 -1.89
N VAL A 25 -10.99 -18.77 -2.58
CA VAL A 25 -9.54 -19.02 -2.51
C VAL A 25 -8.76 -17.80 -3.01
N THR A 26 -9.10 -17.28 -4.18
CA THR A 26 -8.44 -16.09 -4.75
C THR A 26 -8.66 -14.85 -3.88
N GLY A 27 -9.83 -14.67 -3.29
CA GLY A 27 -10.12 -13.59 -2.36
C GLY A 27 -9.25 -13.65 -1.10
N ILE A 28 -9.04 -14.84 -0.53
CA ILE A 28 -8.12 -15.04 0.60
C ILE A 28 -6.67 -14.71 0.20
N VAL A 29 -6.21 -15.19 -0.96
CA VAL A 29 -4.85 -14.89 -1.44
C VAL A 29 -4.66 -13.39 -1.64
N LEU A 30 -5.61 -12.72 -2.32
CA LEU A 30 -5.57 -11.27 -2.56
C LEU A 30 -5.73 -10.43 -1.29
N TYR A 31 -6.31 -11.00 -0.25
CA TYR A 31 -6.37 -10.37 1.06
C TYR A 31 -4.99 -10.39 1.75
N VAL A 32 -4.21 -11.46 1.64
CA VAL A 32 -2.91 -11.61 2.33
C VAL A 32 -1.70 -11.11 1.51
N VAL A 33 -1.79 -11.13 0.18
CA VAL A 33 -0.70 -10.75 -0.74
C VAL A 33 -0.16 -9.34 -0.43
N PRO A 34 1.16 -9.09 -0.51
CA PRO A 34 1.72 -7.76 -0.27
C PRO A 34 1.10 -6.67 -1.16
N GLN A 35 1.27 -5.42 -0.73
CA GLN A 35 0.93 -4.24 -1.54
C GLN A 35 1.59 -4.32 -2.92
N GLY A 36 0.95 -3.77 -3.96
CA GLY A 36 1.42 -3.88 -5.36
C GLY A 36 2.89 -3.49 -5.51
N ARG A 37 3.25 -2.32 -4.96
CA ARG A 37 4.61 -1.81 -4.93
C ARG A 37 5.64 -2.81 -4.39
N ILE A 38 5.28 -3.60 -3.38
CA ILE A 38 6.19 -4.59 -2.77
C ILE A 38 6.17 -5.86 -3.61
N ALA A 39 4.99 -6.32 -4.02
CA ALA A 39 4.81 -7.55 -4.79
C ALA A 39 5.63 -7.55 -6.09
N TYR A 40 5.59 -6.47 -6.87
CA TYR A 40 6.39 -6.37 -8.09
C TYR A 40 7.88 -6.21 -7.77
N TRP A 41 8.20 -5.41 -6.75
CA TRP A 41 9.59 -5.13 -6.36
C TRP A 41 10.38 -6.37 -5.91
N ILE A 42 9.72 -7.31 -5.24
CA ILE A 42 10.32 -8.57 -4.78
C ILE A 42 10.00 -9.77 -5.68
N HIS A 43 9.32 -9.56 -6.82
CA HIS A 43 8.75 -10.63 -7.65
C HIS A 43 7.99 -11.68 -6.82
N TRP A 44 7.09 -11.21 -5.96
CA TRP A 44 6.30 -12.09 -5.10
C TRP A 44 5.52 -13.10 -5.94
N SER A 45 5.56 -14.36 -5.53
CA SER A 45 4.76 -15.43 -6.12
C SER A 45 4.26 -16.39 -5.05
N PHE A 46 3.13 -17.02 -5.33
CA PHE A 46 2.54 -18.06 -4.52
C PHE A 46 1.94 -19.14 -5.43
N LEU A 47 2.31 -20.40 -5.21
CA LEU A 47 1.95 -21.54 -6.06
C LEU A 47 2.29 -21.33 -7.55
N GLY A 48 3.42 -20.67 -7.83
CA GLY A 48 3.88 -20.39 -9.19
C GLY A 48 3.15 -19.24 -9.90
N LEU A 49 2.23 -18.56 -9.22
CA LEU A 49 1.51 -17.40 -9.75
C LEU A 49 1.94 -16.11 -9.03
N GLY A 50 2.19 -15.06 -9.82
CA GLY A 50 2.44 -13.71 -9.31
C GLY A 50 1.15 -13.01 -8.87
N LYS A 51 1.30 -11.83 -8.26
CA LYS A 51 0.16 -11.03 -7.79
C LYS A 51 -0.87 -10.73 -8.89
N GLU A 52 -0.41 -10.29 -10.07
CA GLU A 52 -1.29 -10.00 -11.22
C GLU A 52 -2.12 -11.22 -11.60
N GLN A 53 -1.48 -12.38 -11.72
CA GLN A 53 -2.14 -13.61 -12.16
C GLN A 53 -3.21 -14.08 -11.15
N TRP A 54 -2.97 -13.91 -9.84
CA TRP A 54 -3.99 -14.14 -8.82
C TRP A 54 -5.16 -13.14 -8.95
N GLY A 55 -4.87 -11.88 -9.29
CA GLY A 55 -5.86 -10.84 -9.58
C GLY A 55 -6.70 -11.17 -10.81
N ASP A 56 -6.06 -11.56 -11.91
CA ASP A 56 -6.70 -11.95 -13.17
C ASP A 56 -7.66 -13.13 -12.96
N LEU A 57 -7.21 -14.14 -12.21
CA LEU A 57 -8.04 -15.31 -11.89
C LEU A 57 -9.29 -14.88 -11.10
N HIS A 58 -9.14 -14.01 -10.10
CA HIS A 58 -10.27 -13.49 -9.33
C HIS A 58 -11.23 -12.69 -10.23
N MET A 59 -10.70 -11.83 -11.10
CA MET A 59 -11.50 -10.99 -11.98
C MET A 59 -12.31 -11.81 -12.98
N VAL A 60 -11.68 -12.78 -13.66
CA VAL A 60 -12.34 -13.65 -14.65
C VAL A 60 -13.42 -14.50 -14.00
N PHE A 61 -13.13 -15.13 -12.85
CA PHE A 61 -14.14 -15.92 -12.14
C PHE A 61 -15.23 -15.06 -11.50
N GLY A 62 -14.94 -13.80 -11.15
CA GLY A 62 -15.93 -12.82 -10.70
C GLY A 62 -16.94 -12.49 -11.79
N GLY A 63 -16.44 -12.18 -13.00
CA GLY A 63 -17.28 -11.96 -14.18
C GLY A 63 -18.12 -13.20 -14.52
N LEU A 64 -17.52 -14.38 -14.48
CA LEU A 64 -18.23 -15.65 -14.67
C LEU A 64 -19.32 -15.85 -13.62
N PHE A 65 -19.04 -15.59 -12.34
CA PHE A 65 -20.00 -15.74 -11.25
C PHE A 65 -21.19 -14.79 -11.40
N ILE A 66 -20.96 -13.53 -11.79
CA ILE A 66 -22.04 -12.57 -12.06
C ILE A 66 -22.91 -13.05 -13.24
N ALA A 67 -22.28 -13.39 -14.38
CA ALA A 67 -23.01 -13.81 -15.57
C ALA A 67 -23.83 -15.09 -15.32
N THR A 68 -23.23 -16.07 -14.68
CA THR A 68 -23.90 -17.34 -14.34
C THR A 68 -24.91 -17.18 -13.21
N GLY A 69 -24.72 -16.24 -12.28
CA GLY A 69 -25.70 -15.86 -11.26
C GLY A 69 -26.96 -15.23 -11.85
N ILE A 70 -26.82 -14.33 -12.83
CA ILE A 70 -27.95 -13.76 -13.60
C ILE A 70 -28.69 -14.89 -14.33
N TYR A 71 -27.96 -15.76 -15.01
CA TYR A 71 -28.56 -16.90 -15.72
C TYR A 71 -29.26 -17.86 -14.74
N HIS A 72 -28.63 -18.16 -13.61
CA HIS A 72 -29.19 -18.99 -12.55
C HIS A 72 -30.51 -18.40 -12.04
N LEU A 73 -30.58 -17.09 -11.78
CA LEU A 73 -31.80 -16.42 -11.36
C LEU A 73 -32.87 -16.42 -12.46
N TYR A 74 -32.50 -16.19 -13.72
CA TYR A 74 -33.44 -16.21 -14.85
C TYR A 74 -34.12 -17.58 -15.04
N PHE A 75 -33.33 -18.68 -15.06
CA PHE A 75 -33.89 -20.02 -15.26
C PHE A 75 -34.62 -20.56 -14.03
N ASN A 76 -34.28 -20.05 -12.84
CA ASN A 76 -34.95 -20.36 -11.58
C ASN A 76 -35.94 -19.26 -11.14
N TRP A 77 -36.33 -18.36 -12.05
CA TRP A 77 -37.22 -17.23 -11.74
C TRP A 77 -38.62 -17.69 -11.30
N LYS A 78 -39.14 -18.78 -11.88
CA LYS A 78 -40.43 -19.36 -11.45
C LYS A 78 -40.32 -19.92 -10.02
N PRO A 79 -39.37 -20.80 -9.67
CA PRO A 79 -39.10 -21.19 -8.28
C PRO A 79 -38.86 -20.02 -7.33
N PHE A 80 -38.07 -19.03 -7.74
CA PHE A 80 -37.77 -17.84 -6.93
C PHE A 80 -39.03 -17.01 -6.65
N LYS A 81 -39.81 -16.68 -7.68
CA LYS A 81 -41.09 -16.00 -7.52
C LYS A 81 -42.09 -16.83 -6.75
N LYS A 82 -42.13 -18.15 -6.92
CA LYS A 82 -42.98 -19.04 -6.11
C LYS A 82 -42.54 -19.02 -4.66
N TYR A 83 -41.25 -19.09 -4.37
CA TYR A 83 -40.71 -18.95 -3.02
C TYR A 83 -41.09 -17.61 -2.39
N LEU A 84 -41.07 -16.52 -3.16
CA LEU A 84 -41.52 -15.20 -2.71
C LEU A 84 -43.05 -15.12 -2.60
N ALA A 85 -43.79 -15.70 -3.55
CA ALA A 85 -45.24 -15.58 -3.70
C ALA A 85 -46.04 -16.54 -2.81
N ASP A 86 -45.54 -17.75 -2.54
CA ASP A 86 -46.08 -18.67 -1.53
C ASP A 86 -45.92 -18.07 -0.13
N ARG A 87 -45.00 -17.10 0.04
CA ARG A 87 -44.88 -16.26 1.24
C ARG A 87 -45.78 -15.01 1.21
N VAL A 88 -46.36 -14.67 0.05
CA VAL A 88 -47.24 -13.50 -0.16
C VAL A 88 -48.72 -13.88 -0.12
N LYS A 89 -49.09 -15.01 -0.73
CA LYS A 89 -50.49 -15.48 -0.85
C LYS A 89 -51.06 -16.08 0.44
N GLY A 90 -50.22 -16.29 1.45
CA GLY A 90 -50.62 -16.75 2.79
C GLY A 90 -50.54 -15.63 3.84
N HIS A 91 -50.94 -14.41 3.48
CA HIS A 91 -50.63 -13.14 4.15
C HIS A 91 -49.18 -12.72 3.92
N LEU A 92 -48.97 -11.55 3.32
CA LEU A 92 -47.68 -10.89 3.14
C LEU A 92 -47.16 -10.39 4.50
N GLN A 93 -47.02 -11.29 5.48
CA GLN A 93 -46.23 -11.00 6.66
C GLN A 93 -44.79 -10.96 6.18
N ILE A 94 -44.30 -9.74 5.91
CA ILE A 94 -42.89 -9.52 5.64
C ILE A 94 -42.12 -10.21 6.76
N LYS A 95 -41.52 -11.34 6.41
CA LYS A 95 -40.80 -12.18 7.35
C LYS A 95 -39.68 -11.33 7.92
N ARG A 96 -39.57 -11.30 9.26
CA ARG A 96 -38.54 -10.53 9.98
C ARG A 96 -37.14 -10.85 9.44
N GLU A 97 -36.97 -12.03 8.87
CA GLU A 97 -35.79 -12.53 8.20
C GLU A 97 -35.46 -11.79 6.89
N LEU A 98 -36.45 -11.45 6.05
CA LEU A 98 -36.23 -10.70 4.82
C LEU A 98 -35.82 -9.25 5.14
N VAL A 99 -36.61 -8.56 5.96
CA VAL A 99 -36.28 -7.19 6.41
C VAL A 99 -34.99 -7.19 7.23
N GLY A 100 -34.79 -8.17 8.10
CA GLY A 100 -33.58 -8.33 8.88
C GLY A 100 -32.34 -8.51 8.01
N SER A 101 -32.40 -9.36 6.97
CA SER A 101 -31.30 -9.54 6.02
C SER A 101 -31.00 -8.28 5.21
N LEU A 102 -32.03 -7.54 4.80
CA LEU A 102 -31.87 -6.28 4.08
C LEU A 102 -31.26 -5.19 4.98
N LEU A 103 -31.81 -5.01 6.19
CA LEU A 103 -31.29 -4.04 7.17
C LEU A 103 -29.86 -4.39 7.57
N LEU A 104 -29.56 -5.66 7.84
CA LEU A 104 -28.20 -6.10 8.15
C LEU A 104 -27.24 -5.80 6.99
N SER A 105 -27.65 -6.07 5.75
CA SER A 105 -26.83 -5.76 4.57
C SER A 105 -26.57 -4.27 4.43
N LEU A 106 -27.61 -3.43 4.62
CA LEU A 106 -27.48 -1.98 4.60
C LEU A 106 -26.57 -1.47 5.73
N VAL A 107 -26.71 -2.01 6.94
CA VAL A 107 -25.84 -1.66 8.08
C VAL A 107 -24.39 -2.01 7.77
N ILE A 108 -24.11 -3.21 7.25
CA ILE A 108 -22.74 -3.60 6.86
C ILE A 108 -22.20 -2.68 5.76
N ILE A 109 -23.01 -2.34 4.75
CA ILE A 109 -22.62 -1.37 3.70
C ILE A 109 -22.24 -0.03 4.31
N MET A 110 -23.07 0.51 5.22
CA MET A 110 -22.80 1.79 5.87
C MET A 110 -21.54 1.71 6.75
N MET A 111 -21.38 0.65 7.53
CA MET A 111 -20.17 0.42 8.33
C MET A 111 -18.91 0.32 7.45
N SER A 112 -18.99 -0.32 6.27
CA SER A 112 -17.88 -0.36 5.32
C SER A 112 -17.54 1.02 4.76
N ILE A 113 -18.55 1.81 4.36
CA ILE A 113 -18.34 3.16 3.78
C ILE A 113 -17.72 4.11 4.81
N TYR A 114 -18.16 4.05 6.06
CA TYR A 114 -17.68 4.93 7.13
C TYR A 114 -16.54 4.30 7.96
N ALA A 115 -16.02 3.13 7.56
CA ALA A 115 -15.00 2.38 8.28
C ALA A 115 -15.29 2.24 9.79
N LEU A 116 -16.52 1.84 10.14
CA LEU A 116 -16.97 1.69 11.53
C LEU A 116 -16.70 0.26 12.06
N PRO A 117 -16.45 0.10 13.37
CA PRO A 117 -16.38 -1.22 14.00
C PRO A 117 -17.71 -1.99 13.96
N PRO A 118 -17.68 -3.34 13.84
CA PRO A 118 -16.49 -4.19 13.75
C PRO A 118 -15.98 -4.41 12.32
N VAL A 119 -16.60 -3.81 11.31
CA VAL A 119 -16.23 -4.03 9.90
C VAL A 119 -14.81 -3.55 9.60
N ASN A 120 -14.40 -2.44 10.22
CA ASN A 120 -13.05 -1.91 10.03
C ASN A 120 -11.93 -2.87 10.50
N TRP A 121 -12.20 -3.79 11.43
CA TRP A 121 -11.22 -4.80 11.85
C TRP A 121 -10.78 -5.70 10.69
N VAL A 122 -11.66 -5.90 9.70
CA VAL A 122 -11.31 -6.62 8.46
C VAL A 122 -10.37 -5.80 7.59
N PHE A 123 -10.44 -4.47 7.61
CA PHE A 123 -9.48 -3.63 6.89
C PHE A 123 -8.16 -3.54 7.66
N ASP A 124 -8.21 -3.34 8.97
CA ASP A 124 -7.02 -3.26 9.83
C ASP A 124 -6.18 -4.55 9.78
N LEU A 125 -6.84 -5.72 9.78
CA LEU A 125 -6.17 -7.00 9.60
C LEU A 125 -5.54 -7.12 8.20
N ASN A 126 -6.20 -6.60 7.16
CA ASN A 126 -5.63 -6.59 5.81
C ASN A 126 -4.34 -5.77 5.77
N ASP A 127 -4.38 -4.57 6.34
CA ASP A 127 -3.24 -3.65 6.36
C ASP A 127 -2.10 -4.22 7.19
N TRP A 128 -2.39 -4.80 8.35
CA TRP A 128 -1.39 -5.47 9.19
C TRP A 128 -0.72 -6.64 8.46
N LEU A 129 -1.49 -7.53 7.82
CA LEU A 129 -0.94 -8.65 7.04
C LEU A 129 -0.08 -8.17 5.88
N LYS A 130 -0.52 -7.12 5.18
CA LYS A 130 0.22 -6.54 4.05
C LYS A 130 1.51 -5.84 4.50
N ALA A 131 1.49 -5.16 5.64
CA ALA A 131 2.64 -4.51 6.22
C ALA A 131 3.70 -5.54 6.71
N ALA A 132 3.26 -6.71 7.17
CA ALA A 132 4.17 -7.77 7.66
C ALA A 132 5.16 -8.28 6.60
N TRP A 133 4.91 -8.05 5.31
CA TRP A 133 5.84 -8.36 4.24
C TRP A 133 7.08 -7.42 4.21
N VAL A 134 6.99 -6.24 4.83
CA VAL A 134 8.09 -5.26 4.91
C VAL A 134 8.73 -5.31 6.29
N LYS A 135 9.82 -6.05 6.42
CA LYS A 135 10.62 -6.19 7.66
C LYS A 135 11.63 -5.07 7.90
N SER A 136 12.00 -4.31 6.87
CA SER A 136 12.98 -3.24 6.96
C SER A 136 12.71 -2.17 5.90
N PRO A 137 12.99 -0.88 6.17
CA PRO A 137 12.80 0.22 5.21
C PRO A 137 13.51 -0.02 3.87
N GLU A 138 14.62 -0.75 3.90
CA GLU A 138 15.43 -1.09 2.72
C GLU A 138 14.74 -1.99 1.69
N MET A 139 13.68 -2.69 2.08
CA MET A 139 12.89 -3.53 1.17
C MET A 139 11.81 -2.73 0.43
N GLU A 140 11.57 -1.48 0.82
CA GLU A 140 10.65 -0.64 0.07
C GLU A 140 11.32 -0.14 -1.22
N PRO A 141 10.58 -0.10 -2.33
CA PRO A 141 11.06 0.56 -3.52
C PRO A 141 11.23 2.06 -3.25
N PRO A 142 12.21 2.73 -3.87
CA PRO A 142 12.46 4.16 -3.64
C PRO A 142 11.29 5.07 -4.04
N PHE A 143 10.38 4.58 -4.89
CA PHE A 143 9.12 5.21 -5.30
C PHE A 143 8.22 4.15 -5.97
N GLY A 144 6.95 4.46 -6.21
CA GLY A 144 6.03 3.53 -6.88
C GLY A 144 6.45 3.20 -8.31
N HIS A 145 6.31 1.94 -8.73
CA HIS A 145 6.72 1.42 -10.04
C HIS A 145 8.21 1.58 -10.35
N ALA A 146 9.08 1.53 -9.33
CA ALA A 146 10.52 1.63 -9.54
C ALA A 146 11.09 0.49 -10.40
N GLU A 147 10.48 -0.70 -10.33
CA GLU A 147 10.80 -1.87 -11.12
C GLU A 147 10.66 -1.64 -12.64
N GLU A 148 9.73 -0.78 -13.04
CA GLU A 148 9.46 -0.48 -14.45
C GLU A 148 10.45 0.54 -15.03
N VAL A 149 11.16 1.27 -14.17
CA VAL A 149 12.09 2.33 -14.61
C VAL A 149 13.38 1.73 -15.15
N SER A 150 13.91 2.34 -16.21
CA SER A 150 15.18 1.97 -16.82
C SER A 150 16.37 2.16 -15.88
N LEU A 151 17.45 1.40 -16.09
CA LEU A 151 18.70 1.57 -15.32
C LEU A 151 19.21 3.02 -15.34
N GLY A 152 19.15 3.68 -16.50
CA GLY A 152 19.49 5.09 -16.63
C GLY A 152 18.51 6.02 -15.90
N GLY A 153 17.21 5.73 -15.98
CA GLY A 153 16.17 6.49 -15.31
C GLY A 153 16.29 6.43 -13.79
N ILE A 154 16.50 5.24 -13.22
CA ILE A 154 16.65 5.09 -11.78
C ILE A 154 17.97 5.68 -11.29
N SER A 155 19.07 5.52 -12.03
CA SER A 155 20.37 6.12 -11.68
C SER A 155 20.25 7.65 -11.61
N LYS A 156 19.61 8.27 -12.61
CA LYS A 156 19.35 9.72 -12.61
C LYS A 156 18.48 10.15 -11.44
N ARG A 157 17.37 9.45 -11.17
CA ARG A 157 16.41 9.81 -10.12
C ARG A 157 17.00 9.64 -8.72
N MET A 158 17.87 8.66 -8.54
CA MET A 158 18.52 8.34 -7.26
C MET A 158 19.90 8.98 -7.11
N ARG A 159 20.32 9.83 -8.05
CA ARG A 159 21.65 10.49 -8.04
C ARG A 159 22.80 9.49 -7.91
N ILE A 160 22.77 8.47 -8.76
CA ILE A 160 23.82 7.48 -8.91
C ILE A 160 24.50 7.75 -10.25
N ASP A 161 25.83 7.86 -10.25
CA ASP A 161 26.60 7.90 -11.49
C ASP A 161 26.34 6.62 -12.30
N LEU A 162 25.82 6.78 -13.52
CA LEU A 162 25.39 5.67 -14.35
C LEU A 162 26.54 4.70 -14.71
N PRO A 163 27.72 5.19 -15.16
CA PRO A 163 28.92 4.34 -15.28
C PRO A 163 29.26 3.54 -14.02
N VAL A 164 29.19 4.15 -12.83
CA VAL A 164 29.45 3.46 -11.54
C VAL A 164 28.39 2.39 -11.28
N ALA A 165 27.10 2.69 -11.49
CA ALA A 165 26.01 1.74 -11.35
C ALA A 165 26.20 0.53 -12.27
N MET A 166 26.53 0.76 -13.54
CA MET A 166 26.82 -0.29 -14.52
C MET A 166 28.00 -1.17 -14.10
N GLN A 167 29.09 -0.55 -13.60
CA GLN A 167 30.25 -1.29 -13.10
C GLN A 167 29.89 -2.13 -11.86
N ALA A 168 29.10 -1.59 -10.94
CA ALA A 168 28.65 -2.31 -9.75
C ALA A 168 27.82 -3.55 -10.11
N LEU A 169 26.88 -3.41 -11.05
CA LEU A 169 26.09 -4.53 -11.57
C LEU A 169 26.96 -5.59 -12.24
N GLN A 170 27.93 -5.19 -13.07
CA GLN A 170 28.87 -6.12 -13.70
C GLN A 170 29.73 -6.88 -12.67
N LYS A 171 30.25 -6.18 -11.66
CA LYS A 171 31.02 -6.79 -10.55
C LYS A 171 30.17 -7.77 -9.74
N ALA A 172 28.87 -7.49 -9.59
CA ALA A 172 27.91 -8.38 -8.95
C ALA A 172 27.45 -9.55 -9.85
N GLY A 173 27.95 -9.65 -11.09
CA GLY A 173 27.57 -10.69 -12.05
C GLY A 173 26.20 -10.49 -12.70
N ILE A 174 25.60 -9.30 -12.56
CA ILE A 174 24.29 -8.96 -13.14
C ILE A 174 24.49 -8.52 -14.59
N ARG A 175 23.84 -9.25 -15.50
CA ARG A 175 23.84 -9.01 -16.95
C ARG A 175 22.76 -8.00 -17.32
N PHE A 176 23.08 -7.06 -18.19
CA PHE A 176 22.10 -6.12 -18.75
C PHE A 176 22.50 -5.77 -20.19
N GLU A 177 21.51 -5.46 -21.03
CA GLU A 177 21.71 -5.19 -22.46
C GLU A 177 21.95 -3.71 -22.73
N GLY A 178 21.44 -2.83 -21.87
CA GLY A 178 21.61 -1.39 -22.02
C GLY A 178 20.92 -0.58 -20.94
N THR A 179 21.14 0.74 -20.98
CA THR A 179 20.68 1.67 -19.94
C THR A 179 19.18 1.95 -19.98
N GLN A 180 18.51 1.65 -21.10
CA GLN A 180 17.07 1.77 -21.27
C GLN A 180 16.28 0.54 -20.80
N GLN A 181 16.97 -0.54 -20.44
CA GLN A 181 16.35 -1.74 -19.90
C GLN A 181 15.81 -1.47 -18.48
N SER A 182 14.57 -1.86 -18.21
CA SER A 182 13.96 -1.71 -16.88
C SER A 182 14.63 -2.62 -15.85
N LEU A 183 14.57 -2.23 -14.57
CA LEU A 183 15.05 -3.07 -13.47
C LEU A 183 14.36 -4.43 -13.46
N GLU A 184 13.06 -4.49 -13.76
CA GLU A 184 12.31 -5.74 -13.89
C GLU A 184 12.88 -6.64 -14.98
N LYS A 185 13.14 -6.11 -16.19
CA LYS A 185 13.73 -6.90 -17.28
C LYS A 185 15.14 -7.38 -16.94
N ILE A 186 15.94 -6.53 -16.30
CA ILE A 186 17.27 -6.92 -15.80
C ILE A 186 17.11 -8.03 -14.77
N ALA A 187 16.19 -7.91 -13.81
CA ALA A 187 15.96 -8.90 -12.77
C ALA A 187 15.54 -10.26 -13.36
N LEU A 188 14.59 -10.27 -14.29
CA LEU A 188 14.13 -11.48 -14.98
C LEU A 188 15.27 -12.18 -15.75
N ALA A 189 16.07 -11.41 -16.50
CA ALA A 189 17.21 -11.95 -17.25
C ALA A 189 18.30 -12.57 -16.35
N ASN A 190 18.30 -12.22 -15.05
CA ASN A 190 19.27 -12.71 -14.07
C ASN A 190 18.65 -13.62 -13.00
N ASN A 191 17.40 -14.09 -13.18
CA ASN A 191 16.68 -14.90 -12.19
C ASN A 191 16.71 -14.30 -10.77
N THR A 192 16.53 -12.99 -10.67
CA THR A 192 16.55 -12.23 -9.42
C THR A 192 15.36 -11.28 -9.33
N THR A 193 15.40 -10.31 -8.43
CA THR A 193 14.33 -9.33 -8.19
C THR A 193 14.81 -7.89 -8.46
N PRO A 194 13.91 -6.96 -8.82
CA PRO A 194 14.21 -5.53 -8.94
C PRO A 194 14.87 -4.98 -7.67
N MET A 195 14.38 -5.41 -6.51
CA MET A 195 14.98 -5.11 -5.21
C MET A 195 16.46 -5.51 -5.13
N ALA A 196 16.81 -6.72 -5.55
CA ALA A 196 18.19 -7.20 -5.52
C ALA A 196 19.09 -6.43 -6.50
N VAL A 197 18.58 -6.11 -7.70
CA VAL A 197 19.32 -5.28 -8.67
C VAL A 197 19.56 -3.87 -8.09
N TYR A 198 18.54 -3.27 -7.49
CA TYR A 198 18.67 -1.95 -6.88
C TYR A 198 19.61 -1.95 -5.66
N ALA A 199 19.57 -3.00 -4.85
CA ALA A 199 20.44 -3.13 -3.68
C ALA A 199 21.93 -3.10 -4.03
N VAL A 200 22.31 -3.53 -5.24
CA VAL A 200 23.70 -3.45 -5.73
C VAL A 200 24.13 -2.01 -6.03
N ILE A 201 23.24 -1.19 -6.59
CA ILE A 201 23.58 0.18 -7.01
C ILE A 201 23.31 1.23 -5.94
N ARG A 202 22.38 0.97 -5.00
CA ARG A 202 21.99 1.87 -3.91
C ARG A 202 23.16 2.41 -3.07
N PRO A 203 24.21 1.62 -2.72
CA PRO A 203 25.35 2.14 -1.95
C PRO A 203 26.15 3.24 -2.67
N HIS A 204 26.00 3.34 -3.99
CA HIS A 204 26.66 4.36 -4.82
C HIS A 204 25.80 5.61 -5.03
N MET A 205 24.64 5.70 -4.36
CA MET A 205 23.89 6.94 -4.31
C MET A 205 24.75 8.00 -3.64
N GLU A 206 24.90 9.13 -4.32
CA GLU A 206 25.40 10.33 -3.68
C GLU A 206 24.44 10.65 -2.53
N ARG A 207 24.91 10.44 -1.29
CA ARG A 207 24.28 11.13 -0.17
C ARG A 207 24.32 12.60 -0.55
N PRO A 208 23.20 13.35 -0.50
CA PRO A 208 23.34 14.79 -0.47
C PRO A 208 24.39 15.07 0.60
N GLU A 209 25.46 15.78 0.23
CA GLU A 209 26.38 16.38 1.18
C GLU A 209 25.52 16.83 2.33
N LYS A 210 25.79 16.35 3.56
CA LYS A 210 24.98 16.67 4.74
C LYS A 210 24.70 18.16 4.64
N LEU A 211 23.48 18.52 4.26
CA LEU A 211 23.12 19.91 4.15
C LEU A 211 23.34 20.40 5.58
N GLN A 212 24.34 21.24 5.78
CA GLN A 212 24.55 21.84 7.08
C GLN A 212 23.34 22.73 7.24
N LEU A 213 22.28 22.19 7.83
CA LEU A 213 20.99 22.88 7.97
C LEU A 213 21.16 24.18 8.77
N GLY A 214 22.26 24.31 9.53
CA GLY A 214 22.69 25.55 10.17
C GLY A 214 23.19 26.64 9.22
N ASP A 215 23.63 26.30 8.00
CA ASP A 215 24.11 27.25 6.98
C ASP A 215 22.99 27.73 6.05
N LEU A 216 21.79 27.14 6.14
CA LEU A 216 20.64 27.54 5.33
C LEU A 216 20.10 28.90 5.79
N SER A 217 19.71 29.74 4.82
CA SER A 217 18.91 30.91 5.13
C SER A 217 17.53 30.49 5.70
N PRO A 218 16.84 31.37 6.46
CA PRO A 218 15.53 31.06 7.02
C PRO A 218 14.50 30.63 5.96
N GLU A 219 14.57 31.22 4.77
CA GLU A 219 13.67 30.95 3.63
C GLU A 219 13.94 29.57 3.02
N GLU A 220 15.22 29.18 2.90
CA GLU A 220 15.62 27.85 2.42
C GLU A 220 15.28 26.75 3.42
N LEU A 221 15.39 27.04 4.72
CA LEU A 221 14.99 26.12 5.78
C LEU A 221 13.47 25.90 5.77
N GLU A 222 12.69 26.96 5.59
CA GLU A 222 11.23 26.87 5.42
C GLU A 222 10.84 26.06 4.18
N ALA A 223 11.50 26.30 3.04
CA ALA A 223 11.28 25.52 1.82
C ALA A 223 11.68 24.04 1.97
N HIS A 224 12.78 23.75 2.69
CA HIS A 224 13.25 22.39 2.93
C HIS A 224 12.24 21.57 3.75
N PHE A 225 11.66 22.18 4.78
CA PHE A 225 10.69 21.51 5.65
C PHE A 225 9.23 21.67 5.20
N ALA A 226 8.96 22.45 4.16
CA ALA A 226 7.62 22.62 3.60
C ALA A 226 7.04 21.27 3.13
N GLY A 227 5.82 20.94 3.55
CA GLY A 227 5.13 19.72 3.13
C GLY A 227 5.66 18.41 3.76
N THR A 228 6.73 18.46 4.55
CA THR A 228 7.32 17.27 5.21
C THR A 228 6.52 16.77 6.43
N GLY A 229 5.50 17.52 6.83
CA GLY A 229 4.71 17.23 8.04
C GLY A 229 5.45 17.55 9.35
N LEU A 230 6.48 18.41 9.31
CA LEU A 230 7.34 18.76 10.45
C LEU A 230 6.58 19.01 11.77
N GLY A 231 5.47 19.74 11.73
CA GLY A 231 4.70 20.03 12.96
C GLY A 231 4.08 18.81 13.65
N ARG A 232 3.93 17.66 12.96
CA ARG A 232 3.41 16.42 13.56
C ARG A 232 4.50 15.59 14.25
N LYS A 233 5.78 15.88 13.96
CA LYS A 233 6.91 15.17 14.54
C LYS A 233 7.16 15.67 15.96
N SER A 234 7.55 14.76 16.83
CA SER A 234 8.05 15.07 18.18
C SER A 234 9.40 15.78 18.11
N LEU A 235 9.76 16.50 19.18
CA LEU A 235 11.09 17.10 19.29
C LEU A 235 12.21 16.05 19.14
N ALA A 236 12.04 14.86 19.71
CA ALA A 236 13.01 13.77 19.59
C ALA A 236 13.23 13.30 18.14
N GLU A 237 12.14 13.08 17.39
CA GLU A 237 12.21 12.66 15.99
C GLU A 237 12.91 13.73 15.12
N VAL A 238 12.62 15.01 15.39
CA VAL A 238 13.24 16.11 14.66
C VAL A 238 14.72 16.23 15.00
N CYS A 239 15.11 16.12 16.28
CA CYS A 239 16.52 16.12 16.68
C CYS A 239 17.32 15.00 16.00
N GLN A 240 16.72 13.81 15.89
CA GLN A 240 17.30 12.68 15.17
C GLN A 240 17.44 12.96 13.67
N GLU A 241 16.44 13.58 13.06
CA GLU A 241 16.41 13.91 11.62
C GLU A 241 17.43 15.00 11.25
N VAL A 242 17.59 16.02 12.10
CA VAL A 242 18.54 17.13 11.86
C VAL A 242 19.93 16.88 12.43
N GLY A 243 20.12 15.78 13.16
CA GLY A 243 21.42 15.36 13.71
C GLY A 243 21.91 16.21 14.89
N VAL A 244 21.00 16.81 15.66
CA VAL A 244 21.33 17.58 16.88
C VAL A 244 21.03 16.73 18.11
N GLU A 245 21.93 16.76 19.09
CA GLU A 245 21.76 16.02 20.33
C GLU A 245 20.60 16.61 21.16
N THR A 246 19.77 15.75 21.74
CA THR A 246 18.53 16.14 22.42
C THR A 246 18.72 17.08 23.60
N THR A 247 19.79 16.93 24.40
CA THR A 247 20.10 17.85 25.49
C THR A 247 20.52 19.22 24.98
N VAL A 248 21.28 19.28 23.88
CA VAL A 248 21.66 20.53 23.21
C VAL A 248 20.43 21.26 22.65
N ALA A 249 19.50 20.52 22.03
CA ALA A 249 18.26 21.08 21.51
C ALA A 249 17.37 21.68 22.61
N ILE A 250 17.23 20.97 23.74
CA ILE A 250 16.49 21.47 24.91
C ILE A 250 17.15 22.73 25.48
N GLN A 251 18.48 22.74 25.62
CA GLN A 251 19.21 23.90 26.13
C GLN A 251 18.98 25.14 25.25
N ARG A 252 19.13 25.01 23.92
CA ARG A 252 18.93 26.13 22.98
C ARG A 252 17.51 26.68 22.98
N LEU A 253 16.51 25.81 23.16
CA LEU A 253 15.11 26.22 23.30
C LEU A 253 14.87 26.92 24.67
N ALA A 254 15.45 26.41 25.74
CA ALA A 254 15.34 27.00 27.08
C ALA A 254 15.97 28.41 27.15
N GLU A 255 17.09 28.64 26.45
CA GLU A 255 17.72 29.96 26.30
C GLU A 255 16.82 30.99 25.60
N GLN A 256 15.82 30.53 24.83
CA GLN A 256 14.79 31.36 24.21
C GLN A 256 13.48 31.43 25.03
N GLY A 257 13.49 30.91 26.26
CA GLY A 257 12.31 30.88 27.13
C GLY A 257 11.27 29.83 26.75
N ILE A 258 11.68 28.78 26.01
CA ILE A 258 10.82 27.69 25.57
C ILE A 258 11.10 26.46 26.44
N ASP A 259 10.24 26.20 27.41
CA ASP A 259 10.29 24.98 28.23
C ASP A 259 9.60 23.82 27.47
N THR A 260 10.24 22.66 27.41
CA THR A 260 9.84 21.62 26.45
C THR A 260 10.10 20.19 26.94
N SER A 261 9.35 19.26 26.37
CA SER A 261 9.50 17.81 26.55
C SER A 261 9.76 17.14 25.20
N LEU A 262 10.63 16.13 25.18
CA LEU A 262 11.04 15.41 23.98
C LEU A 262 9.89 14.76 23.20
N GLN A 263 8.77 14.46 23.87
CA GLN A 263 7.60 13.80 23.28
C GLN A 263 6.57 14.75 22.68
N MET A 264 6.69 16.06 22.95
CA MET A 264 5.74 17.05 22.47
C MET A 264 5.95 17.29 20.96
N SER A 265 4.85 17.46 20.23
CA SER A 265 4.95 17.77 18.79
C SER A 265 5.46 19.20 18.57
N LEU A 266 6.19 19.42 17.47
CA LEU A 266 6.67 20.76 17.12
C LEU A 266 5.53 21.76 16.90
N ARG A 267 4.34 21.30 16.49
CA ARG A 267 3.17 22.18 16.33
C ARG A 267 2.64 22.67 17.67
N GLU A 268 2.53 21.79 18.66
CA GLU A 268 2.09 22.16 20.00
C GLU A 268 3.10 23.11 20.62
N LEU A 269 4.39 22.77 20.55
CA LEU A 269 5.47 23.61 21.07
C LEU A 269 5.51 25.00 20.42
N ALA A 270 5.34 25.05 19.09
CA ALA A 270 5.31 26.31 18.34
C ALA A 270 4.09 27.17 18.73
N GLY A 271 2.92 26.54 18.91
CA GLY A 271 1.68 27.22 19.30
C GLY A 271 1.75 27.86 20.69
N HIS A 272 2.38 27.20 21.66
CA HIS A 272 2.51 27.72 23.03
C HIS A 272 3.41 28.96 23.13
N HIS A 273 4.37 29.10 22.22
CA HIS A 273 5.39 30.15 22.26
C HIS A 273 5.32 31.13 21.08
N GLY A 274 4.22 31.14 20.32
CA GLY A 274 4.02 32.06 19.19
C GLY A 274 5.06 31.92 18.07
N ASN A 275 5.64 30.72 17.92
CA ASN A 275 6.67 30.41 16.96
C ASN A 275 6.11 29.55 15.80
N SER A 276 6.90 29.27 14.78
CA SER A 276 6.57 28.27 13.76
C SER A 276 7.37 26.98 14.01
N PRO A 277 6.88 25.80 13.59
CA PRO A 277 7.66 24.56 13.67
C PRO A 277 9.05 24.69 13.03
N VAL A 278 9.17 25.42 11.92
CA VAL A 278 10.47 25.68 11.27
C VAL A 278 11.32 26.65 12.09
N GLY A 279 10.70 27.65 12.72
CA GLY A 279 11.38 28.57 13.63
C GLY A 279 11.99 27.87 14.85
N LEU A 280 11.33 26.82 15.36
CA LEU A 280 11.90 25.97 16.41
C LEU A 280 13.12 25.18 15.89
N VAL A 281 13.03 24.61 14.70
CA VAL A 281 14.17 23.92 14.06
C VAL A 281 15.35 24.86 13.85
N LYS A 282 15.10 26.13 13.48
CA LYS A 282 16.13 27.17 13.40
C LYS A 282 16.85 27.40 14.73
N ILE A 283 16.12 27.47 15.84
CA ILE A 283 16.71 27.63 17.17
C ILE A 283 17.57 26.42 17.52
N ILE A 284 17.07 25.20 17.24
CA ILE A 284 17.78 23.94 17.49
C ILE A 284 19.06 23.84 16.64
N LEU A 285 19.06 24.37 15.42
CA LEU A 285 20.18 24.29 14.47
C LEU A 285 21.27 25.36 14.66
N LYS A 286 20.95 26.46 15.35
CA LYS A 286 21.91 27.57 15.54
C LYS A 286 23.15 27.08 16.28
N SER A 287 24.29 27.04 15.60
CA SER A 287 25.61 26.98 16.24
C SER A 287 25.94 28.36 16.82
N GLU A 288 26.58 28.41 17.98
CA GLU A 288 27.26 29.63 18.44
C GLU A 288 28.29 30.11 17.40
#